data_AF-M2QEX7-F1
#
_entry.id   AF-M2QEX7-F1
#
_cell.length_a   1.000
_cell.length_b   1.000
_cell.length_c   1.000
_cell.angle_alpha   90.00
_cell.angle_beta   90.00
_cell.angle_gamma   90.00
#
_symmetry.space_group_name_H-M   'P 1'
#
loop_
_entity.id
_entity.type
_entity.pdbx_description
1 polymer ?
#
loop_
_entity_poly.entity_id
_entity_poly.type
_entity_poly.pdbx_seq_one_letter_code
_entity_poly.pdbx_strand_id
1 'polypeptide(L)'
;MVDYIKEQKGLQAIVIVLNFNQDRFAQNIKTMIKIICNHFRIPDFWKHVCIVWSKCYCCFPKEVLEEMKKPKVEKYQQEFVNFVMEITGKTENIHFPMYFVDSKGTSGFDNTNSENEIVGMLTWIRLLTPIDVEEVQKSDPVYQSISEEKEVQEKIIKQEKNIQTIEITYLKRDKRVTYTGDVSYTNWVVEKTRK
;
A
#
# COMPACT_ATOMS: atom_id res chain seq x y z
N MET A 1 1.67 -11.84 5.60
CA MET A 1 2.47 -11.21 4.51
C MET A 1 3.85 -10.83 5.02
N VAL A 2 3.99 -9.87 5.94
CA VAL A 2 5.31 -9.46 6.47
C VAL A 2 6.08 -10.62 7.09
N ASP A 3 5.42 -11.42 7.93
CA ASP A 3 6.07 -12.55 8.60
C ASP A 3 6.68 -13.53 7.57
N TYR A 4 5.95 -13.84 6.48
CA TYR A 4 6.45 -14.67 5.38
C TYR A 4 7.63 -14.02 4.62
N ILE A 5 7.59 -12.70 4.40
CA ILE A 5 8.68 -11.96 3.73
C ILE A 5 9.95 -12.00 4.56
N LYS A 6 9.84 -11.84 5.89
CA LYS A 6 10.98 -11.89 6.82
C LYS A 6 11.64 -13.27 6.90
N GLU A 7 10.94 -14.33 6.55
CA GLU A 7 11.52 -15.67 6.43
C GLU A 7 12.34 -15.87 5.15
N GLN A 8 12.27 -14.93 4.19
CA GLN A 8 13.02 -15.01 2.93
C GLN A 8 14.42 -14.40 3.06
N LYS A 9 15.34 -14.81 2.19
CA LYS A 9 16.72 -14.27 2.15
C LYS A 9 16.81 -12.82 1.65
N GLY A 10 15.75 -12.30 1.05
CA GLY A 10 15.72 -11.03 0.34
C GLY A 10 14.45 -10.90 -0.49
N LEU A 11 14.07 -9.66 -0.84
CA LEU A 11 12.94 -9.37 -1.71
C LEU A 11 13.41 -8.65 -2.97
N GLN A 12 13.41 -9.32 -4.13
CA GLN A 12 13.89 -8.71 -5.38
C GLN A 12 12.90 -7.73 -5.99
N ALA A 13 11.62 -8.11 -6.08
CA ALA A 13 10.61 -7.32 -6.77
C ALA A 13 9.22 -7.55 -6.18
N ILE A 14 8.35 -6.55 -6.36
CA ILE A 14 6.93 -6.63 -6.08
C ILE A 14 6.19 -6.43 -7.38
N VAL A 15 5.33 -7.39 -7.69
CA VAL A 15 4.54 -7.40 -8.91
C VAL A 15 3.11 -7.04 -8.57
N ILE A 16 2.64 -5.89 -9.07
CA ILE A 16 1.24 -5.48 -8.95
C ILE A 16 0.48 -5.99 -10.17
N VAL A 17 -0.40 -6.97 -9.96
CA VAL A 17 -1.18 -7.56 -11.05
C VAL A 17 -2.53 -6.86 -11.17
N LEU A 18 -2.81 -6.31 -12.35
CA LEU A 18 -4.02 -5.55 -12.65
C LEU A 18 -4.76 -6.17 -13.83
N ASN A 19 -6.07 -5.95 -13.92
CA ASN A 19 -6.87 -6.39 -15.06
C ASN A 19 -6.72 -5.38 -16.21
N PHE A 20 -6.21 -5.81 -17.36
CA PHE A 20 -6.03 -4.98 -18.55
C PHE A 20 -7.34 -4.31 -19.00
N ASN A 21 -8.47 -5.03 -18.85
CA ASN A 21 -9.78 -4.56 -19.26
C ASN A 21 -10.43 -3.60 -18.23
N GLN A 22 -9.70 -3.15 -17.22
CA GLN A 22 -10.13 -2.10 -16.31
C GLN A 22 -9.39 -0.81 -16.63
N ASP A 23 -10.13 0.21 -17.06
CA ASP A 23 -9.55 1.47 -17.54
C ASP A 23 -9.34 2.51 -16.46
N ARG A 24 -9.88 2.29 -15.26
CA ARG A 24 -9.86 3.26 -14.18
C ARG A 24 -8.83 2.90 -13.13
N PHE A 25 -8.10 3.91 -12.66
CA PHE A 25 -7.29 3.79 -11.45
C PHE A 25 -8.19 3.78 -10.21
N ALA A 26 -8.70 2.58 -9.91
CA ALA A 26 -9.76 2.40 -8.93
C ALA A 26 -9.27 2.59 -7.48
N GLN A 27 -10.21 2.93 -6.60
CA GLN A 27 -9.92 3.26 -5.20
C GLN A 27 -9.27 2.09 -4.43
N ASN A 28 -9.63 0.84 -4.75
CA ASN A 28 -9.01 -0.34 -4.17
C ASN A 28 -7.51 -0.44 -4.51
N ILE A 29 -7.10 -0.02 -5.72
CA ILE A 29 -5.69 0.02 -6.13
C ILE A 29 -4.95 1.09 -5.33
N LYS A 30 -5.56 2.27 -5.18
CA LYS A 30 -5.04 3.34 -4.31
C LYS A 30 -4.85 2.87 -2.87
N THR A 31 -5.85 2.19 -2.30
CA THR A 31 -5.76 1.62 -0.95
C THR A 31 -4.63 0.60 -0.84
N MET A 32 -4.48 -0.30 -1.83
CA MET A 32 -3.39 -1.28 -1.86
C MET A 32 -2.01 -0.61 -1.89
N ILE A 33 -1.82 0.44 -2.70
CA ILE A 33 -0.57 1.23 -2.75
C ILE A 33 -0.28 1.84 -1.37
N LYS A 34 -1.27 2.44 -0.70
CA LYS A 34 -1.08 3.00 0.65
C LYS A 34 -0.66 1.92 1.67
N ILE A 35 -1.26 0.73 1.59
CA ILE A 35 -0.88 -0.41 2.44
C ILE A 35 0.58 -0.79 2.17
N ILE A 36 0.98 -0.89 0.90
CA ILE A 36 2.36 -1.18 0.51
C ILE A 36 3.32 -0.10 1.08
N CYS A 37 3.02 1.20 0.91
CA CYS A 37 3.83 2.29 1.48
C CYS A 37 4.05 2.14 2.99
N ASN A 38 3.01 1.74 3.72
CA ASN A 38 3.07 1.62 5.16
C ASN A 38 3.95 0.45 5.63
N HIS A 39 3.97 -0.64 4.87
CA HIS A 39 4.83 -1.80 5.14
C HIS A 39 6.28 -1.56 4.70
N PHE A 40 6.47 -0.88 3.56
CA PHE A 40 7.76 -0.70 2.92
C PHE A 40 8.20 0.77 2.96
N ARG A 41 8.64 1.22 4.14
CA ARG A 41 9.23 2.57 4.34
C ARG A 41 10.71 2.62 3.95
N ILE A 42 11.07 1.90 2.90
CA ILE A 42 12.44 1.70 2.46
C ILE A 42 12.76 2.73 1.36
N PRO A 43 13.89 3.44 1.44
CA PRO A 43 14.33 4.32 0.35
C PRO A 43 14.38 3.57 -0.98
N ASP A 44 14.02 4.21 -2.09
CA ASP A 44 14.06 3.60 -3.43
C ASP A 44 13.21 2.34 -3.64
N PHE A 45 12.39 1.94 -2.66
CA PHE A 45 11.51 0.76 -2.73
C PHE A 45 10.73 0.67 -4.04
N TRP A 46 10.23 1.79 -4.54
CA TRP A 46 9.43 1.86 -5.76
C TRP A 46 10.19 1.44 -7.03
N LYS A 47 11.53 1.45 -7.01
CA LYS A 47 12.36 0.89 -8.09
C LYS A 47 12.25 -0.63 -8.20
N HIS A 48 11.71 -1.30 -7.20
CA HIS A 48 11.46 -2.75 -7.17
C HIS A 48 10.03 -3.12 -7.55
N VAL A 49 9.19 -2.15 -7.92
CA VAL A 49 7.78 -2.39 -8.26
C VAL A 49 7.59 -2.38 -9.77
N CYS A 50 6.91 -3.39 -10.28
CA CYS A 50 6.40 -3.40 -11.66
C CYS A 50 4.91 -3.71 -11.70
N ILE A 51 4.28 -3.41 -12.83
CA ILE A 51 2.87 -3.65 -13.08
C ILE A 51 2.74 -4.75 -14.13
N VAL A 52 1.92 -5.76 -13.84
CA VAL A 52 1.53 -6.78 -14.81
C VAL A 52 0.06 -6.60 -15.13
N TRP A 53 -0.22 -6.26 -16.37
CA TRP A 53 -1.57 -6.25 -16.92
C TRP A 53 -1.94 -7.66 -17.36
N SER A 54 -2.79 -8.29 -16.56
CA SER A 54 -3.40 -9.60 -16.82
C SER A 54 -4.57 -9.49 -17.79
N LYS A 55 -5.00 -10.63 -18.36
CA LYS A 55 -6.13 -10.74 -19.30
C LYS A 55 -5.92 -9.97 -20.62
N CYS A 56 -4.68 -9.87 -21.07
CA CYS A 56 -4.35 -9.45 -22.44
C CYS A 56 -4.56 -10.63 -23.39
N TYR A 57 -5.82 -10.94 -23.71
CA TYR A 57 -6.15 -12.18 -24.42
C TYR A 57 -5.47 -12.28 -25.80
N CYS A 58 -4.80 -13.40 -26.06
CA CYS A 58 -4.09 -13.71 -27.31
C CYS A 58 -5.01 -13.85 -28.53
N CYS A 59 -6.33 -13.93 -28.31
CA CYS A 59 -7.32 -13.93 -29.38
C CYS A 59 -7.57 -12.54 -29.98
N PHE A 60 -7.13 -11.47 -29.32
CA PHE A 60 -7.20 -10.13 -29.90
C PHE A 60 -6.10 -9.92 -30.94
N PRO A 61 -6.38 -9.24 -32.07
CA PRO A 61 -5.34 -8.84 -33.01
C PRO A 61 -4.25 -8.00 -32.33
N LYS A 62 -3.00 -8.17 -32.77
CA LYS A 62 -1.84 -7.49 -32.17
C LYS A 62 -2.00 -5.97 -32.21
N GLU A 63 -2.49 -5.43 -33.32
CA GLU A 63 -2.69 -4.00 -33.52
C GLU A 63 -3.69 -3.43 -32.52
N VAL A 64 -4.79 -4.15 -32.25
CA VAL A 64 -5.81 -3.76 -31.27
C VAL A 64 -5.22 -3.75 -29.85
N LEU A 65 -4.43 -4.77 -29.50
CA LEU A 65 -3.75 -4.82 -28.19
C LEU A 65 -2.79 -3.64 -28.03
N GLU A 66 -1.97 -3.34 -29.02
CA GLU A 66 -1.02 -2.22 -28.97
C GLU A 66 -1.71 -0.86 -28.82
N GLU A 67 -2.84 -0.64 -29.50
CA GLU A 67 -3.65 0.57 -29.30
C GLU A 67 -4.22 0.66 -27.88
N MET A 68 -4.69 -0.46 -27.32
CA MET A 68 -5.20 -0.53 -25.95
C MET A 68 -4.11 -0.39 -24.88
N LYS A 69 -2.85 -0.76 -25.17
CA LYS A 69 -1.71 -0.60 -24.26
C LYS A 69 -1.34 0.88 -24.06
N LYS A 70 -1.39 1.71 -25.11
CA LYS A 70 -0.99 3.13 -25.06
C LYS A 70 -1.56 3.90 -23.86
N PRO A 71 -2.90 3.95 -23.64
CA PRO A 71 -3.44 4.68 -22.50
C PRO A 71 -3.03 4.09 -21.15
N LYS A 72 -2.70 2.78 -21.07
CA LYS A 72 -2.15 2.17 -19.84
C LYS A 72 -0.74 2.71 -19.57
N VAL A 73 0.13 2.66 -20.58
CA VAL A 73 1.51 3.11 -20.43
C VAL A 73 1.60 4.62 -20.20
N GLU A 74 0.73 5.43 -20.82
CA GLU A 74 0.79 6.89 -20.69
C GLU A 74 0.02 7.39 -19.46
N LYS A 75 -1.30 7.17 -19.43
CA LYS A 75 -2.16 7.76 -18.40
C LYS A 75 -2.02 7.05 -17.07
N TYR A 76 -2.04 5.72 -17.08
CA TYR A 76 -2.00 4.95 -15.84
C TYR A 76 -0.65 5.08 -15.15
N GLN A 77 0.45 5.09 -15.92
CA GLN A 77 1.78 5.37 -15.38
C GLN A 77 1.80 6.72 -14.66
N GLN A 78 1.27 7.76 -15.32
CA GLN A 78 1.24 9.11 -14.76
C GLN A 78 0.38 9.17 -13.49
N GLU A 79 -0.82 8.59 -13.50
CA GLU A 79 -1.70 8.55 -12.32
C GLU A 79 -1.05 7.79 -11.15
N PHE A 80 -0.40 6.67 -11.42
CA PHE A 80 0.27 5.87 -10.39
C PHE A 80 1.47 6.62 -9.80
N VAL A 81 2.33 7.21 -10.64
CA VAL A 81 3.47 8.02 -10.20
C VAL A 81 3.00 9.21 -9.37
N ASN A 82 2.00 9.96 -9.85
CA ASN A 82 1.42 11.09 -9.11
C ASN A 82 0.91 10.69 -7.73
N PHE A 83 0.20 9.57 -7.64
CA PHE A 83 -0.34 9.08 -6.38
C PHE A 83 0.75 8.60 -5.42
N VAL A 84 1.80 7.94 -5.92
CA VAL A 84 2.96 7.56 -5.11
C VAL A 84 3.71 8.80 -4.60
N MET A 85 3.89 9.83 -5.44
CA MET A 85 4.50 11.10 -5.03
C MET A 85 3.66 11.81 -3.97
N GLU A 86 2.33 11.82 -4.11
CA GLU A 86 1.40 12.38 -3.11
C GLU A 86 1.56 11.71 -1.74
N ILE A 87 1.68 10.37 -1.70
CA ILE A 87 1.79 9.63 -0.44
C ILE A 87 3.19 9.75 0.18
N THR A 88 4.24 9.70 -0.64
CA THR A 88 5.62 9.63 -0.15
C THR A 88 6.26 11.01 0.05
N GLY A 89 5.71 12.06 -0.57
CA GLY A 89 6.30 13.40 -0.58
C GLY A 89 7.61 13.50 -1.36
N LYS A 90 8.00 12.45 -2.09
CA LYS A 90 9.26 12.38 -2.85
C LYS A 90 9.02 12.65 -4.33
N THR A 91 9.89 13.44 -4.94
CA THR A 91 9.89 13.75 -6.38
C THR A 91 10.89 12.89 -7.16
N GLU A 92 11.17 11.67 -6.68
CA GLU A 92 12.02 10.74 -7.41
C GLU A 92 11.41 10.47 -8.79
N ASN A 93 12.25 10.39 -9.83
CA ASN A 93 11.80 10.06 -11.19
C ASN A 93 11.51 8.55 -11.26
N ILE A 94 10.36 8.17 -10.72
CA ILE A 94 9.94 6.78 -10.64
C ILE A 94 9.30 6.38 -11.97
N HIS A 95 9.84 5.32 -12.58
CA HIS A 95 9.22 4.66 -13.73
C HIS A 95 8.87 3.23 -13.34
N PHE A 96 7.64 2.81 -13.60
CA PHE A 96 7.15 1.47 -13.29
C PHE A 96 7.14 0.66 -14.59
N PRO A 97 8.00 -0.36 -14.72
CA PRO A 97 7.91 -1.27 -15.86
C PRO A 97 6.51 -1.90 -15.90
N MET A 98 5.92 -1.93 -17.10
CA MET A 98 4.63 -2.55 -17.34
C MET A 98 4.78 -3.72 -18.29
N TYR A 99 4.18 -4.85 -17.95
CA TYR A 99 4.19 -6.07 -18.76
C TYR A 99 2.77 -6.53 -19.04
N PHE A 100 2.51 -7.03 -20.25
CA PHE A 100 1.17 -7.35 -20.73
C PHE A 100 1.04 -8.84 -21.03
N VAL A 101 0.29 -9.55 -20.20
CA VAL A 101 0.30 -11.01 -20.16
C VAL A 101 -1.11 -11.57 -20.30
N ASP A 102 -1.28 -12.51 -21.23
CA ASP A 102 -2.48 -13.34 -21.27
C ASP A 102 -2.46 -14.34 -20.10
N SER A 103 -3.55 -14.35 -19.35
CA SER A 103 -3.73 -15.27 -18.21
C SER A 103 -4.30 -16.62 -18.63
N LYS A 104 -4.69 -16.78 -19.90
CA LYS A 104 -5.33 -18.00 -20.40
C LYS A 104 -4.68 -18.41 -21.72
N GLY A 105 -3.66 -19.27 -21.64
CA GLY A 105 -3.12 -19.98 -22.80
C GLY A 105 -4.24 -20.82 -23.43
N THR A 106 -4.85 -20.31 -24.49
CA THR A 106 -5.93 -21.02 -25.19
C THR A 106 -5.29 -21.88 -26.27
N SER A 107 -5.48 -23.20 -26.21
CA SER A 107 -4.92 -24.14 -27.17
C SER A 107 -5.29 -23.72 -28.60
N GLY A 108 -4.28 -23.55 -29.46
CA GLY A 108 -4.47 -23.13 -30.86
C GLY A 108 -4.26 -21.63 -31.11
N PHE A 109 -3.96 -20.82 -30.09
CA PHE A 109 -3.61 -19.40 -30.24
C PHE A 109 -2.12 -19.16 -29.93
N ASP A 110 -1.50 -18.24 -30.66
CA ASP A 110 -0.11 -17.80 -30.45
C ASP A 110 0.00 -16.93 -29.19
N ASN A 111 0.64 -17.46 -28.14
CA ASN A 111 0.86 -16.74 -26.88
C ASN A 111 2.31 -16.23 -26.72
N THR A 112 3.10 -16.23 -27.80
CA THR A 112 4.52 -15.81 -27.78
C THR A 112 4.70 -14.39 -27.24
N ASN A 113 3.72 -13.50 -27.45
CA ASN A 113 3.78 -12.14 -26.89
C ASN A 113 3.84 -12.16 -25.35
N SER A 114 2.96 -12.92 -24.71
CA SER A 114 2.93 -13.04 -23.25
C SER A 114 4.21 -13.67 -22.71
N GLU A 115 4.75 -14.67 -23.42
CA GLU A 115 6.03 -15.31 -23.05
C GLU A 115 7.18 -14.31 -23.11
N ASN A 116 7.26 -13.50 -24.16
CA ASN A 116 8.26 -12.44 -24.29
C ASN A 116 8.14 -11.39 -23.19
N GLU A 117 6.92 -10.99 -22.83
CA GLU A 117 6.64 -10.03 -21.75
C GLU A 117 7.08 -10.60 -20.39
N ILE A 118 6.81 -11.88 -20.13
CA ILE A 118 7.28 -12.58 -18.92
C ILE A 118 8.81 -12.66 -18.90
N VAL A 119 9.45 -13.00 -20.02
CA VAL A 119 10.92 -13.03 -20.11
C VAL A 119 11.50 -11.64 -19.87
N GLY A 120 10.89 -10.59 -20.41
CA GLY A 120 11.28 -9.20 -20.16
C GLY A 120 11.19 -8.83 -18.68
N MET A 121 10.09 -9.20 -18.02
CA MET A 121 9.90 -9.00 -16.58
C MET A 121 10.96 -9.74 -15.76
N LEU A 122 11.16 -11.02 -16.01
CA LEU A 122 12.14 -11.82 -15.27
C LEU A 122 13.57 -11.32 -15.49
N THR A 123 13.88 -10.82 -16.69
CA THR A 123 15.17 -10.20 -17.01
C THR A 123 15.37 -8.93 -16.18
N TRP A 124 14.37 -8.05 -16.11
CA TRP A 124 14.41 -6.86 -15.27
C TRP A 124 14.57 -7.22 -13.78
N ILE A 125 13.78 -8.18 -13.25
CA ILE A 125 13.86 -8.61 -11.84
C ILE A 125 15.28 -9.07 -11.48
N ARG A 126 15.94 -9.80 -12.38
CA ARG A 126 17.31 -10.32 -12.16
C ARG A 126 18.37 -9.22 -12.07
N LEU A 127 18.10 -8.01 -12.56
CA LEU A 127 19.01 -6.87 -12.49
C LEU A 127 18.86 -6.09 -11.17
N LEU A 128 17.84 -6.38 -10.36
CA LEU A 128 17.58 -5.67 -9.12
C LEU A 128 18.42 -6.24 -7.97
N THR A 129 19.00 -5.34 -7.18
CA THR A 129 19.58 -5.70 -5.88
C THR A 129 18.45 -6.08 -4.92
N PRO A 130 18.48 -7.24 -4.24
CA PRO A 130 17.44 -7.58 -3.29
C PRO A 130 17.28 -6.54 -2.18
N ILE A 131 16.04 -6.20 -1.85
CA ILE A 131 15.70 -5.42 -0.66
C ILE A 131 15.95 -6.28 0.58
N ASP A 132 16.55 -5.68 1.61
CA ASP A 132 16.67 -6.30 2.93
C ASP A 132 15.29 -6.44 3.57
N VAL A 133 14.89 -7.69 3.84
CA VAL A 133 13.59 -8.02 4.41
C VAL A 133 13.45 -7.54 5.85
N GLU A 134 14.54 -7.28 6.55
CA GLU A 134 14.49 -6.81 7.93
C GLU A 134 13.98 -5.37 8.06
N GLU A 135 14.18 -4.56 7.01
CA GLU A 135 13.67 -3.19 6.94
C GLU A 135 12.15 -3.12 6.72
N VAL A 136 11.51 -4.25 6.38
CA VAL A 136 10.05 -4.32 6.20
C VAL A 136 9.34 -4.22 7.55
N GLN A 137 8.47 -3.22 7.69
CA GLN A 137 7.75 -2.97 8.93
C GLN A 137 6.44 -3.75 8.98
N LYS A 138 6.12 -4.29 10.15
CA LYS A 138 4.79 -4.82 10.44
C LYS A 138 3.85 -3.64 10.64
N SER A 139 2.82 -3.53 9.81
CA SER A 139 1.80 -2.49 9.93
C SER A 139 0.41 -3.13 10.01
N ASP A 140 -0.57 -2.37 10.50
CA ASP A 140 -1.94 -2.85 10.59
C ASP A 140 -2.58 -2.88 9.19
N PRO A 141 -3.21 -4.01 8.79
CA PRO A 141 -3.81 -4.14 7.47
C PRO A 141 -5.08 -3.30 7.29
N VAL A 142 -5.72 -2.88 8.38
CA VAL A 142 -6.96 -2.10 8.40
C VAL A 142 -6.67 -0.62 8.64
N TYR A 143 -5.79 -0.34 9.60
CA TYR A 143 -5.51 1.01 10.06
C TYR A 143 -4.21 1.56 9.47
N GLN A 144 -4.32 2.69 8.79
CA GLN A 144 -3.16 3.44 8.30
C GLN A 144 -2.34 4.00 9.47
N SER A 145 -3.02 4.46 10.53
CA SER A 145 -2.39 4.93 11.75
C SER A 145 -3.27 4.69 12.97
N ILE A 146 -2.60 4.48 14.10
CA ILE A 146 -3.19 4.39 15.42
C ILE A 146 -2.39 5.33 16.32
N SER A 147 -3.07 6.28 16.97
CA SER A 147 -2.46 7.27 17.86
C SER A 147 -3.21 7.34 19.18
N GLU A 148 -2.47 7.43 20.28
CA GLU A 148 -3.04 7.57 21.63
C GLU A 148 -3.45 9.03 21.87
N GLU A 149 -4.69 9.23 22.35
CA GLU A 149 -5.18 10.49 22.87
C GLU A 149 -5.30 10.42 24.39
N LYS A 150 -4.96 11.52 25.07
CA LYS A 150 -5.02 11.64 26.54
C LYS A 150 -5.95 12.75 26.95
N GLU A 151 -6.71 12.49 28.01
CA GLU A 151 -7.59 13.47 28.65
C GLU A 151 -7.38 13.43 30.17
N VAL A 152 -7.49 14.59 30.82
CA VAL A 152 -7.45 14.70 32.27
C VAL A 152 -8.78 15.25 32.74
N GLN A 153 -9.43 14.54 33.65
CA GLN A 153 -10.69 14.93 34.26
C GLN A 153 -10.50 15.21 35.74
N GLU A 154 -11.03 16.33 36.20
CA GLU A 154 -10.97 16.76 37.59
C GLU A 154 -12.37 16.75 38.19
N LYS A 155 -12.50 16.17 39.39
CA LYS A 155 -13.76 16.09 40.12
C LYS A 155 -13.54 16.47 41.57
N ILE A 156 -14.29 17.47 42.06
CA ILE A 156 -14.29 17.80 43.48
C ILE A 156 -15.00 16.67 44.23
N ILE A 157 -14.26 15.98 45.10
CA ILE A 157 -14.79 14.86 45.90
C ILE A 157 -15.13 15.27 47.33
N LYS A 158 -14.51 16.34 47.85
CA LYS A 158 -14.84 16.94 49.16
C LYS A 158 -14.60 18.44 49.16
N GLN A 159 -15.46 19.17 49.87
CA GLN A 159 -15.30 20.60 50.10
C GLN A 159 -15.60 20.89 51.59
N GLU A 160 -14.57 21.32 52.33
CA GLU A 160 -14.66 21.65 53.75
C GLU A 160 -14.12 23.06 53.97
N LYS A 161 -15.02 24.01 54.31
CA LYS A 161 -14.69 25.44 54.43
C LYS A 161 -13.99 25.97 53.16
N ASN A 162 -12.67 26.20 53.25
CA ASN A 162 -11.81 26.72 52.18
C ASN A 162 -10.89 25.64 51.58
N ILE A 163 -11.00 24.37 51.98
CA ILE A 163 -10.19 23.26 51.45
C ILE A 163 -11.05 22.45 50.47
N GLN A 164 -10.54 22.28 49.25
CA GLN A 164 -11.12 21.42 48.22
C GLN A 164 -10.22 20.20 48.02
N THR A 165 -10.80 19.01 48.06
CA THR A 165 -10.12 17.78 47.64
C THR A 165 -10.59 17.42 46.24
N ILE A 166 -9.65 17.35 45.30
CA ILE A 166 -9.90 17.12 43.88
C ILE A 166 -9.38 15.73 43.52
N GLU A 167 -10.25 14.92 42.96
CA GLU A 167 -9.87 13.68 42.30
C GLU A 167 -9.50 13.98 40.84
N ILE A 168 -8.28 13.65 40.46
CA ILE A 168 -7.75 13.81 39.10
C ILE A 168 -7.68 12.43 38.46
N THR A 169 -8.49 12.22 37.42
CA THR A 169 -8.52 10.99 36.63
C THR A 169 -7.84 11.23 35.28
N TYR A 170 -6.87 10.39 34.96
CA TYR A 170 -6.17 10.42 33.68
C TYR A 170 -6.74 9.32 32.79
N LEU A 171 -7.24 9.71 31.63
CA LEU A 171 -7.88 8.84 30.66
C LEU A 171 -7.03 8.77 29.39
N LYS A 172 -7.12 7.63 28.72
CA LYS A 172 -6.60 7.47 27.36
C LYS A 172 -7.57 6.74 26.45
N ARG A 173 -7.43 6.95 25.14
CA ARG A 173 -8.08 6.17 24.10
C ARG A 173 -7.21 6.12 22.86
N ASP A 174 -7.48 5.17 21.97
CA ASP A 174 -6.85 5.14 20.65
C ASP A 174 -7.76 5.84 19.64
N LYS A 175 -7.18 6.74 18.87
CA LYS A 175 -7.71 7.20 17.59
C LYS A 175 -7.14 6.31 16.48
N ARG A 176 -8.02 5.78 15.64
CA ARG A 176 -7.68 4.86 14.56
C ARG A 176 -8.15 5.45 13.24
N VAL A 177 -7.25 5.52 12.26
CA VAL A 177 -7.54 6.04 10.92
C VAL A 177 -7.34 4.92 9.90
N THR A 178 -8.35 4.63 9.08
CA THR A 178 -8.26 3.63 8.01
C THR A 178 -7.56 4.19 6.78
N TYR A 179 -7.15 3.33 5.83
CA TYR A 179 -6.56 3.76 4.56
C TYR A 179 -7.53 4.53 3.63
N THR A 180 -8.84 4.45 3.90
CA THR A 180 -9.90 5.25 3.24
C THR A 180 -10.06 6.62 3.88
N GLY A 181 -9.48 6.86 5.06
CA GLY A 181 -9.60 8.11 5.81
C GLY A 181 -10.69 8.09 6.89
N ASP A 182 -11.37 6.96 7.09
CA ASP A 182 -12.39 6.84 8.13
C ASP A 182 -11.74 6.84 9.51
N VAL A 183 -12.31 7.62 10.43
CA VAL A 183 -11.79 7.79 11.78
C VAL A 183 -12.70 7.08 12.77
N SER A 184 -12.11 6.27 13.64
CA SER A 184 -12.80 5.62 14.76
C SER A 184 -12.00 5.79 16.05
N TYR A 185 -12.70 5.68 17.18
CA TYR A 185 -12.10 5.83 18.51
C TYR A 185 -12.45 4.62 19.37
N THR A 186 -11.52 4.20 20.23
CA THR A 186 -11.87 3.30 21.32
C THR A 186 -12.60 4.06 22.42
N ASN A 187 -13.25 3.31 23.31
CA ASN A 187 -13.74 3.87 24.56
C ASN A 187 -12.57 4.42 25.40
N TRP A 188 -12.86 5.45 26.20
CA TRP A 188 -11.92 5.96 27.19
C TRP A 188 -11.62 4.90 28.25
N VAL A 189 -10.34 4.74 28.57
CA VAL A 189 -9.84 3.85 29.62
C VAL A 189 -9.10 4.67 30.66
N VAL A 190 -9.36 4.41 31.94
CA VAL A 190 -8.65 5.05 33.05
C VAL A 190 -7.24 4.47 33.15
N GLU A 191 -6.23 5.35 33.05
CA GLU A 191 -4.84 4.95 33.30
C GLU A 191 -4.48 5.04 34.79
N LYS A 192 -4.89 6.12 35.45
CA LYS A 192 -4.59 6.39 36.86
C LYS A 192 -5.55 7.43 37.44
N THR A 193 -5.75 7.33 38.75
CA THR A 193 -6.53 8.30 39.53
C THR A 193 -5.69 8.79 40.71
N ARG A 194 -5.72 10.10 40.99
CA ARG A 194 -5.06 10.75 42.13
C ARG A 194 -6.09 11.53 42.94
N LYS A 195 -5.90 11.65 44.26
CA LYS A 195 -6.78 12.34 45.20
C LYS A 195 -6.00 13.37 46.01
#